data_AF-A0A496BJ65-F1
#
_entry.id   AF-A0A496BJ65-F1
#
_cell.length_a   1.000
_cell.length_b   1.000
_cell.length_c   1.000
_cell.angle_alpha   90.00
_cell.angle_beta   90.00
_cell.angle_gamma   90.00
#
_symmetry.space_group_name_H-M   'P 1'
#
loop_
_entity.id
_entity.type
_entity.pdbx_description
1 polymer ?
#
loop_
_entity_poly.entity_id
_entity_poly.type
_entity_poly.pdbx_seq_one_letter_code
_entity_poly.pdbx_strand_id
1 'polypeptide(L)'
;MDFIEEINNLSKRITTYKDKVKGEQATIDAFVKPFIRALGYDDTNPTEVVPEFTADIGIKQGEKVDLAILKNDKAIMLIECKDWSSDLPKEDVSQLFRYFTSVTEARVGVLTNGVLYRFYTDSEKSNVMDTEPFFEFNMSDIQSPLVNVLKNFTKDKFDLDNACSIAVDLKHREEIKQILISQLETPTNGFVRFFHDVIKSQMEIQDFTNVVKRAFHEFLDEQSKEVPKGGNEQGEEVPKGGDASTLKFTNLRVTMQDGNVIYHHNGKETYIEVLERLGLEEVMRVRPNIVSKEQFSLATKGIKRGKFWIRGTNGFSTRDRKAELDKIADLLGVSLLVEQVEKKPKSS
;
A
#
# COMPACT_ATOMS: atom_id res chain seq x y z
N MET A 1 12.05 24.02 14.83
CA MET A 1 12.52 23.96 13.42
C MET A 1 11.30 23.68 12.55
N ASP A 2 11.41 23.76 11.22
CA ASP A 2 10.36 23.18 10.37
C ASP A 2 10.37 21.66 10.55
N PHE A 3 9.21 21.04 10.76
CA PHE A 3 9.08 19.58 10.94
C PHE A 3 9.71 18.82 9.77
N ILE A 4 9.58 19.34 8.54
CA ILE A 4 10.21 18.74 7.35
C ILE A 4 11.74 18.74 7.49
N GLU A 5 12.33 19.80 8.04
CA GLU A 5 13.78 19.90 8.25
C GLU A 5 14.25 18.89 9.30
N GLU A 6 13.51 18.73 10.40
CA GLU A 6 13.82 17.75 11.45
C GLU A 6 13.82 16.31 10.91
N ILE A 7 12.80 15.95 10.13
CA ILE A 7 12.70 14.63 9.50
C ILE A 7 13.83 14.41 8.48
N ASN A 8 14.19 15.42 7.68
CA ASN A 8 15.32 15.33 6.75
C ASN A 8 16.67 15.16 7.48
N ASN A 9 16.85 15.84 8.62
CA ASN A 9 18.06 15.69 9.42
C ASN A 9 18.15 14.29 10.05
N LEU A 10 17.03 13.74 10.48
CA LEU A 10 16.97 12.36 10.99
C LEU A 10 17.26 11.33 9.89
N SER A 11 16.74 11.52 8.68
CA SER A 11 17.07 10.67 7.52
C SER A 11 18.57 10.64 7.24
N LYS A 12 19.24 11.80 7.18
CA LYS A 12 20.70 11.89 7.01
C LYS A 12 21.46 11.14 8.10
N ARG A 13 20.99 11.24 9.35
CA ARG A 13 21.57 10.52 10.50
C ARG A 13 21.43 9.01 10.31
N ILE A 14 20.24 8.53 9.95
CA ILE A 14 19.99 7.11 9.68
C ILE A 14 20.95 6.60 8.59
N THR A 15 21.05 7.29 7.45
CA THR A 15 21.96 6.90 6.37
C THR A 15 23.41 6.81 6.83
N THR A 16 23.85 7.72 7.71
CA THR A 16 25.24 7.79 8.20
C THR A 16 25.58 6.68 9.20
N TYR A 17 24.62 6.28 10.03
CA TYR A 17 24.89 5.45 11.21
C TYR A 17 24.27 4.06 11.19
N LYS A 18 23.34 3.75 10.26
CA LYS A 18 22.64 2.44 10.22
C LYS A 18 23.57 1.25 10.31
N ASP A 19 24.67 1.21 9.56
CA ASP A 19 25.59 0.06 9.56
C ASP A 19 26.37 -0.12 10.87
N LYS A 20 26.35 0.89 11.76
CA LYS A 20 26.94 0.85 13.10
C LYS A 20 25.93 0.51 14.20
N VAL A 21 24.65 0.60 13.90
CA VAL A 21 23.55 0.26 14.81
C VAL A 21 23.23 -1.21 14.65
N LYS A 22 23.17 -1.97 15.75
CA LYS A 22 22.93 -3.41 15.73
C LYS A 22 21.97 -3.80 16.84
N GLY A 23 20.98 -4.58 16.50
CA GLY A 23 19.92 -5.02 17.39
C GLY A 23 18.78 -4.02 17.49
N GLU A 24 17.65 -4.52 17.99
CA GLU A 24 16.39 -3.78 18.16
C GLU A 24 16.58 -2.62 19.12
N GLN A 25 17.16 -2.84 20.30
CA GLN A 25 17.38 -1.79 21.30
C GLN A 25 18.23 -0.62 20.77
N ALA A 26 19.31 -0.91 20.04
CA ALA A 26 20.14 0.13 19.46
C ALA A 26 19.39 0.90 18.35
N THR A 27 18.54 0.20 17.59
CA THR A 27 17.68 0.80 16.56
C THR A 27 16.65 1.74 17.19
N ILE A 28 16.02 1.31 18.29
CA ILE A 28 15.09 2.12 19.08
C ILE A 28 15.78 3.40 19.54
N ASP A 29 16.94 3.28 20.19
CA ASP A 29 17.65 4.43 20.78
C ASP A 29 18.23 5.38 19.72
N ALA A 30 18.78 4.83 18.63
CA ALA A 30 19.48 5.63 17.63
C ALA A 30 18.54 6.28 16.60
N PHE A 31 17.40 5.66 16.28
CA PHE A 31 16.51 6.06 15.18
C PHE A 31 15.06 6.31 15.62
N VAL A 32 14.43 5.39 16.35
CA VAL A 32 12.99 5.50 16.69
C VAL A 32 12.73 6.59 17.73
N LYS A 33 13.50 6.65 18.83
CA LYS A 33 13.36 7.71 19.85
C LYS A 33 13.56 9.12 19.26
N PRO A 34 14.60 9.38 18.44
CA PRO A 34 14.70 10.65 17.73
C PRO A 34 13.50 10.97 16.82
N PHE A 35 12.89 9.97 16.18
CA PHE A 35 11.68 10.16 15.38
C PHE A 35 10.49 10.56 16.27
N ILE A 36 10.32 9.89 17.41
CA ILE A 36 9.28 10.22 18.40
C ILE A 36 9.45 11.66 18.91
N ARG A 37 10.69 12.10 19.17
CA ARG A 37 10.98 13.50 19.52
C ARG A 37 10.61 14.47 18.41
N ALA A 38 10.90 14.13 17.15
CA ALA A 38 10.51 14.97 16.01
C ALA A 38 8.98 15.10 15.88
N LEU A 39 8.22 14.07 16.29
CA LEU A 39 6.76 14.15 16.40
C LEU A 39 6.28 15.02 17.58
N GLY A 40 7.20 15.49 18.44
CA GLY A 40 6.92 16.36 19.58
C GLY A 40 6.66 15.63 20.89
N TYR A 41 6.81 14.31 20.93
CA TYR A 41 6.67 13.53 22.16
C TYR A 41 8.00 13.44 22.92
N ASP A 42 7.95 13.51 24.24
CA ASP A 42 9.14 13.47 25.09
C ASP A 42 9.48 12.03 25.50
N ASP A 43 10.53 11.46 24.89
CA ASP A 43 11.05 10.11 25.21
C ASP A 43 11.77 10.02 26.56
N THR A 44 11.98 11.14 27.25
CA THR A 44 12.54 11.19 28.60
C THR A 44 11.46 11.31 29.67
N ASN A 45 10.22 11.62 29.27
CA ASN A 45 9.09 11.69 30.17
C ASN A 45 8.38 10.32 30.26
N PRO A 46 8.51 9.58 31.38
CA PRO A 46 7.95 8.24 31.52
C PRO A 46 6.41 8.24 31.64
N THR A 47 5.75 9.41 31.72
CA THR A 47 4.27 9.49 31.66
C THR A 47 3.76 9.72 30.24
N GLU A 48 4.66 9.95 29.28
CA GLU A 48 4.33 10.26 27.90
C GLU A 48 4.85 9.21 26.94
N VAL A 49 6.10 8.77 27.07
CA VAL A 49 6.66 7.68 26.28
C VAL A 49 7.13 6.60 27.22
N VAL A 50 6.44 5.46 27.20
CA VAL A 50 6.68 4.34 28.10
C VAL A 50 7.37 3.22 27.34
N PRO A 51 8.64 2.91 27.62
CA PRO A 51 9.28 1.72 27.09
C PRO A 51 8.75 0.45 27.76
N GLU A 52 8.84 -0.69 27.06
CA GLU A 52 8.49 -2.01 27.62
C GLU A 52 7.05 -2.01 28.20
N PHE A 53 6.13 -1.33 27.52
CA PHE A 53 4.76 -1.11 27.98
C PHE A 53 4.00 -2.44 27.96
N THR A 54 3.37 -2.78 29.09
CA THR A 54 2.70 -4.08 29.25
C THR A 54 1.34 -4.09 28.54
N ALA A 55 1.16 -5.01 27.60
CA ALA A 55 -0.03 -5.16 26.75
C ALA A 55 -0.71 -6.52 27.01
N ASP A 56 -1.27 -6.69 28.21
CA ASP A 56 -1.84 -7.97 28.65
C ASP A 56 -3.19 -8.29 27.97
N ILE A 57 -3.35 -9.53 27.46
CA ILE A 57 -4.65 -10.12 27.04
C ILE A 57 -4.94 -11.35 27.88
N GLY A 58 -6.10 -11.38 28.52
CA GLY A 58 -6.73 -12.60 29.03
C GLY A 58 -5.78 -13.50 29.84
N ILE A 59 -5.36 -14.63 29.26
CA ILE A 59 -4.57 -15.68 29.91
C ILE A 59 -3.04 -15.55 29.67
N LYS A 60 -2.60 -14.71 28.71
CA LYS A 60 -1.18 -14.44 28.45
C LYS A 60 -0.78 -13.15 29.15
N GLN A 61 -0.17 -13.30 30.33
CA GLN A 61 0.37 -12.20 31.12
C GLN A 61 1.84 -11.92 30.78
N GLY A 62 2.23 -10.65 30.81
CA GLY A 62 3.61 -10.20 30.70
C GLY A 62 4.09 -9.91 29.29
N GLU A 63 3.18 -9.77 28.32
CA GLU A 63 3.56 -9.31 26.98
C GLU A 63 3.83 -7.81 27.00
N LYS A 64 4.89 -7.40 26.30
CA LYS A 64 5.32 -6.00 26.28
C LYS A 64 5.54 -5.56 24.85
N VAL A 65 5.07 -4.34 24.56
CA VAL A 65 5.42 -3.62 23.34
C VAL A 65 6.64 -2.73 23.63
N ASP A 66 7.50 -2.54 22.64
CA ASP A 66 8.77 -1.83 22.82
C ASP A 66 8.57 -0.40 23.35
N LEU A 67 7.62 0.34 22.77
CA LEU A 67 7.28 1.69 23.19
C LEU A 67 5.76 1.91 23.10
N ALA A 68 5.21 2.65 24.05
CA ALA A 68 3.86 3.20 23.99
C ALA A 68 3.90 4.72 24.18
N ILE A 69 3.12 5.45 23.38
CA ILE A 69 2.87 6.88 23.59
C ILE A 69 1.56 7.03 24.33
N LEU A 70 1.59 7.77 25.45
CA LEU A 70 0.47 8.02 26.32
C LEU A 70 -0.04 9.46 26.17
N LYS A 71 -1.36 9.61 26.22
CA LYS A 71 -2.04 10.90 26.33
C LYS A 71 -3.11 10.77 27.40
N ASN A 72 -3.02 11.59 28.46
CA ASN A 72 -3.89 11.49 29.64
C ASN A 72 -3.91 10.07 30.23
N ASP A 73 -2.73 9.49 30.47
CA ASP A 73 -2.51 8.14 31.02
C ASP A 73 -3.07 6.97 30.18
N LYS A 74 -3.52 7.24 28.95
CA LYS A 74 -4.00 6.23 28.01
C LYS A 74 -3.01 6.05 26.87
N ALA A 75 -2.65 4.81 26.57
CA ALA A 75 -1.82 4.50 25.41
C ALA A 75 -2.60 4.79 24.13
N ILE A 76 -2.15 5.80 23.37
CA ILE A 76 -2.79 6.23 22.12
C ILE A 76 -2.11 5.63 20.88
N MET A 77 -0.83 5.30 21.00
CA MET A 77 -0.02 4.71 19.94
C MET A 77 0.90 3.64 20.53
N LEU A 78 0.91 2.46 19.91
CA LEU A 78 1.82 1.37 20.25
C LEU A 78 2.86 1.24 19.15
N ILE A 79 4.12 1.05 19.51
CA ILE A 79 5.24 1.04 18.57
C ILE A 79 6.06 -0.21 18.82
N GLU A 80 6.06 -1.12 17.84
CA GLU A 80 6.90 -2.32 17.79
C GLU A 80 8.08 -2.05 16.84
N CYS A 81 9.30 -2.32 17.32
CA CYS A 81 10.53 -2.06 16.60
C CYS A 81 11.29 -3.35 16.31
N LYS A 82 11.86 -3.45 15.11
CA LYS A 82 12.82 -4.49 14.73
C LYS A 82 14.20 -3.90 14.44
N ASP A 83 15.18 -4.77 14.24
CA ASP A 83 16.51 -4.35 13.79
C ASP A 83 16.39 -3.61 12.45
N TRP A 84 17.17 -2.54 12.26
CA TRP A 84 17.12 -1.72 11.05
C TRP A 84 17.30 -2.50 9.74
N SER A 85 18.01 -3.63 9.79
CA SER A 85 18.26 -4.50 8.65
C SER A 85 17.13 -5.50 8.37
N SER A 86 16.09 -5.55 9.23
CA SER A 86 14.90 -6.37 9.02
C SER A 86 13.98 -5.75 7.95
N ASP A 87 13.38 -6.61 7.12
CA ASP A 87 12.40 -6.22 6.09
C ASP A 87 10.96 -6.10 6.62
N LEU A 88 10.76 -6.18 7.95
CA LEU A 88 9.45 -6.14 8.61
C LEU A 88 8.47 -7.17 8.03
N PRO A 89 8.78 -8.48 8.11
CA PRO A 89 7.93 -9.53 7.58
C PRO A 89 6.58 -9.65 8.32
N LYS A 90 5.67 -10.46 7.78
CA LYS A 90 4.28 -10.54 8.26
C LYS A 90 4.16 -11.07 9.68
N GLU A 91 5.12 -11.86 10.12
CA GLU A 91 5.18 -12.41 11.47
C GLU A 91 5.25 -11.27 12.52
N ASP A 92 5.93 -10.16 12.22
CA ASP A 92 6.05 -9.02 13.12
C ASP A 92 4.71 -8.26 13.28
N VAL A 93 3.90 -8.25 12.22
CA VAL A 93 2.54 -7.69 12.26
C VAL A 93 1.67 -8.48 13.25
N SER A 94 1.89 -9.80 13.38
CA SER A 94 1.14 -10.63 14.31
C SER A 94 1.43 -10.28 15.78
N GLN A 95 2.64 -9.85 16.11
CA GLN A 95 3.00 -9.40 17.46
C GLN A 95 2.29 -8.09 17.80
N LEU A 96 2.44 -7.08 16.93
CA LEU A 96 1.77 -5.80 17.08
C LEU A 96 0.24 -5.94 17.14
N PHE A 97 -0.33 -6.82 16.31
CA PHE A 97 -1.77 -7.11 16.30
C PHE A 97 -2.26 -7.57 17.67
N ARG A 98 -1.51 -8.44 18.35
CA ARG A 98 -1.85 -8.90 19.69
C ARG A 98 -1.89 -7.74 20.67
N TYR A 99 -0.83 -6.94 20.72
CA TYR A 99 -0.73 -5.81 21.65
C TYR A 99 -1.82 -4.76 21.40
N PHE A 100 -2.08 -4.44 20.14
CA PHE A 100 -3.13 -3.52 19.74
C PHE A 100 -4.51 -4.01 20.20
N THR A 101 -4.79 -5.31 20.03
CA THR A 101 -6.07 -5.89 20.48
C THR A 101 -6.14 -5.96 22.02
N SER A 102 -5.00 -6.00 22.71
CA SER A 102 -4.93 -5.98 24.19
C SER A 102 -5.28 -4.63 24.77
N VAL A 103 -4.74 -3.58 24.17
CA VAL A 103 -4.78 -2.22 24.69
C VAL A 103 -5.92 -1.49 23.99
N THR A 104 -7.12 -1.61 24.57
CA THR A 104 -8.36 -1.13 23.97
C THR A 104 -8.40 0.37 23.68
N GLU A 105 -7.57 1.15 24.36
CA GLU A 105 -7.44 2.59 24.22
C GLU A 105 -6.56 3.00 23.02
N ALA A 106 -5.68 2.11 22.56
CA ALA A 106 -4.80 2.37 21.45
C ALA A 106 -5.58 2.36 20.13
N ARG A 107 -5.40 3.40 19.32
CA ARG A 107 -6.04 3.52 18.00
C ARG A 107 -5.04 3.51 16.85
N VAL A 108 -3.75 3.62 17.17
CA VAL A 108 -2.66 3.57 16.19
C VAL A 108 -1.61 2.54 16.63
N GLY A 109 -1.27 1.63 15.72
CA GLY A 109 -0.13 0.72 15.85
C GLY A 109 0.94 1.13 14.85
N VAL A 110 2.21 1.06 15.24
CA VAL A 110 3.34 1.35 14.35
C VAL A 110 4.30 0.17 14.39
N LEU A 111 4.56 -0.43 13.24
CA LEU A 111 5.64 -1.39 13.08
C LEU A 111 6.80 -0.71 12.34
N THR A 112 8.00 -0.75 12.90
CA THR A 112 9.14 -0.04 12.32
C THR A 112 10.46 -0.76 12.50
N ASN A 113 11.43 -0.47 11.64
CA ASN A 113 12.84 -0.80 11.81
C ASN A 113 13.70 0.49 11.94
N GLY A 114 13.07 1.62 12.28
CA GLY A 114 13.70 2.94 12.30
C GLY A 114 13.91 3.59 10.93
N VAL A 115 13.85 2.83 9.83
CA VAL A 115 13.94 3.33 8.44
C VAL A 115 12.56 3.41 7.79
N LEU A 116 11.81 2.31 7.85
CA LEU A 116 10.44 2.20 7.36
C LEU A 116 9.49 2.20 8.56
N TYR A 117 8.44 3.01 8.49
CA TYR A 117 7.38 3.09 9.49
C TYR A 117 6.06 2.71 8.83
N ARG A 118 5.42 1.64 9.31
CA ARG A 118 4.10 1.20 8.86
C ARG A 118 3.08 1.51 9.95
N PHE A 119 2.09 2.33 9.61
CA PHE A 119 1.02 2.74 10.52
C PHE A 119 -0.24 1.93 10.27
N TYR A 120 -0.81 1.42 11.34
CA TYR A 120 -2.00 0.59 11.41
C TYR A 120 -3.03 1.25 12.32
N THR A 121 -4.31 0.96 12.07
CA THR A 121 -5.43 1.42 12.89
C THR A 121 -6.52 0.34 12.89
N ASP A 122 -7.66 0.62 13.50
CA ASP A 122 -8.83 -0.26 13.60
C ASP A 122 -9.99 0.26 12.74
N SER A 123 -9.70 0.64 11.50
CA SER A 123 -10.68 1.30 10.62
C SER A 123 -11.78 0.36 10.13
N GLU A 124 -11.50 -0.95 10.04
CA GLU A 124 -12.46 -1.95 9.60
C GLU A 124 -13.35 -2.43 10.74
N LYS A 125 -12.76 -2.69 11.91
CA LYS A 125 -13.46 -3.17 13.10
C LYS A 125 -12.80 -2.60 14.35
N SER A 126 -13.60 -1.90 15.16
CA SER A 126 -13.13 -1.27 16.40
C SER A 126 -12.38 -2.27 17.30
N ASN A 127 -11.23 -1.81 17.80
CA ASN A 127 -10.29 -2.54 18.67
C ASN A 127 -9.71 -3.81 18.03
N VAL A 128 -9.76 -3.92 16.71
CA VAL A 128 -9.10 -4.98 15.94
C VAL A 128 -8.24 -4.31 14.89
N MET A 129 -6.92 -4.48 15.00
CA MET A 129 -5.98 -3.86 14.07
C MET A 129 -6.21 -4.38 12.65
N ASP A 130 -6.22 -3.47 11.69
CA ASP A 130 -6.30 -3.80 10.27
C ASP A 130 -5.07 -4.63 9.85
N THR A 131 -5.24 -5.54 8.88
CA THR A 131 -4.16 -6.42 8.44
C THR A 131 -3.11 -5.72 7.57
N GLU A 132 -3.50 -4.64 6.92
CA GLU A 132 -2.66 -3.85 6.03
C GLU A 132 -2.46 -2.44 6.61
N PRO A 133 -1.26 -1.86 6.48
CA PRO A 133 -1.03 -0.50 6.94
C PRO A 133 -1.82 0.49 6.10
N PHE A 134 -2.32 1.56 6.72
CA PHE A 134 -3.01 2.64 6.00
C PHE A 134 -2.04 3.73 5.54
N PHE A 135 -0.83 3.76 6.12
CA PHE A 135 0.20 4.75 5.80
C PHE A 135 1.58 4.13 6.02
N GLU A 136 2.48 4.31 5.04
CA GLU A 136 3.88 3.94 5.14
C GLU A 136 4.77 5.17 4.95
N PHE A 137 5.82 5.27 5.75
CA PHE A 137 6.78 6.37 5.68
C PHE A 137 8.20 5.82 5.66
N ASN A 138 8.94 6.09 4.58
CA ASN A 138 10.32 5.63 4.41
C ASN A 138 11.31 6.78 4.58
N MET A 139 12.14 6.71 5.60
CA MET A 139 13.20 7.68 5.89
C MET A 139 14.27 7.76 4.80
N SER A 140 14.44 6.72 3.99
CA SER A 140 15.39 6.71 2.87
C SER A 140 14.81 7.37 1.61
N ASP A 141 13.49 7.55 1.53
CA ASP A 141 12.78 8.14 0.39
C ASP A 141 11.66 9.06 0.90
N ILE A 142 12.05 10.22 1.44
CA ILE A 142 11.11 11.18 2.01
C ILE A 142 10.44 11.96 0.89
N GLN A 143 9.12 11.84 0.80
CA GLN A 143 8.28 12.61 -0.10
C GLN A 143 7.50 13.67 0.69
N SER A 144 7.59 14.94 0.30
CA SER A 144 6.93 16.06 0.99
C SER A 144 5.43 15.83 1.28
N PRO A 145 4.62 15.25 0.38
CA PRO A 145 3.23 14.93 0.67
C PRO A 145 3.05 13.94 1.83
N LEU A 146 3.94 12.95 1.96
CA LEU A 146 3.89 11.98 3.04
C LEU A 146 4.29 12.62 4.38
N VAL A 147 5.19 13.62 4.38
CA VAL A 147 5.50 14.39 5.59
C VAL A 147 4.28 15.18 6.08
N ASN A 148 3.44 15.67 5.17
CA ASN A 148 2.19 16.34 5.55
C ASN A 148 1.17 15.38 6.16
N VAL A 149 1.11 14.12 5.70
CA VAL A 149 0.31 13.08 6.37
C VAL A 149 0.90 12.80 7.76
N LEU A 150 2.22 12.68 7.86
CA LEU A 150 2.92 12.42 9.12
C LEU A 150 2.68 13.53 10.17
N LYS A 151 2.49 14.78 9.75
CA LYS A 151 2.13 15.90 10.66
C LYS A 151 0.85 15.64 11.45
N ASN A 152 -0.06 14.79 11.01
CA ASN A 152 -1.26 14.46 11.78
C ASN A 152 -0.96 13.57 13.00
N PHE A 153 0.23 12.96 13.05
CA PHE A 153 0.68 12.13 14.17
C PHE A 153 1.53 12.90 15.18
N THR A 154 1.78 14.20 14.97
CA THR A 154 2.49 15.02 15.94
C THR A 154 1.64 15.29 17.17
N LYS A 155 2.28 15.46 18.33
CA LYS A 155 1.61 15.65 19.63
C LYS A 155 0.49 16.69 19.59
N ASP A 156 0.72 17.83 18.94
CA ASP A 156 -0.23 18.95 18.87
C ASP A 156 -1.42 18.70 17.96
N LYS A 157 -1.29 17.80 16.97
CA LYS A 157 -2.32 17.51 15.97
C LYS A 157 -2.98 16.15 16.15
N PHE A 158 -2.42 15.30 17.00
CA PHE A 158 -2.90 13.94 17.18
C PHE A 158 -4.28 13.94 17.85
N ASP A 159 -5.22 13.36 17.13
CA ASP A 159 -6.60 13.13 17.54
C ASP A 159 -6.96 11.68 17.16
N LEU A 160 -7.52 10.94 18.12
CA LEU A 160 -7.85 9.52 17.99
C LEU A 160 -8.91 9.27 16.92
N ASP A 161 -9.97 10.09 16.89
CA ASP A 161 -11.05 9.95 15.91
C ASP A 161 -10.58 10.39 14.52
N ASN A 162 -9.70 11.39 14.48
CA ASN A 162 -9.07 11.85 13.25
C ASN A 162 -8.14 10.79 12.64
N ALA A 163 -7.40 10.02 13.45
CA ALA A 163 -6.48 9.01 12.94
C ALA A 163 -7.19 7.93 12.12
N CYS A 164 -8.33 7.42 12.60
CA CYS A 164 -9.15 6.48 11.85
C CYS A 164 -9.74 7.13 10.58
N SER A 165 -10.22 8.37 10.67
CA SER A 165 -10.74 9.10 9.51
C SER A 165 -9.67 9.32 8.42
N ILE A 166 -8.44 9.66 8.82
CA ILE A 166 -7.29 9.81 7.91
C ILE A 166 -6.98 8.47 7.23
N ALA A 167 -6.99 7.37 7.99
CA ALA A 167 -6.76 6.04 7.45
C ALA A 167 -7.81 5.65 6.40
N VAL A 168 -9.10 5.85 6.71
CA VAL A 168 -10.20 5.59 5.78
C VAL A 168 -10.06 6.43 4.51
N ASP A 169 -9.78 7.73 4.64
CA ASP A 169 -9.58 8.61 3.50
C ASP A 169 -8.38 8.20 2.64
N LEU A 170 -7.23 7.87 3.26
CA LEU A 170 -6.04 7.39 2.54
C LEU A 170 -6.30 6.08 1.79
N LYS A 171 -6.95 5.11 2.45
CA LYS A 171 -7.34 3.84 1.84
C LYS A 171 -8.27 4.07 0.64
N HIS A 172 -9.32 4.86 0.81
CA HIS A 172 -10.24 5.19 -0.28
C HIS A 172 -9.55 5.91 -1.43
N ARG A 173 -8.67 6.89 -1.15
CA ARG A 173 -7.91 7.59 -2.20
C ARG A 173 -7.03 6.62 -2.98
N GLU A 174 -6.38 5.68 -2.32
CA GLU A 174 -5.56 4.67 -3.00
C GLU A 174 -6.42 3.72 -3.84
N GLU A 175 -7.52 3.20 -3.29
CA GLU A 175 -8.46 2.36 -4.05
C GLU A 175 -9.03 3.08 -5.27
N ILE A 176 -9.42 4.35 -5.12
CA ILE A 176 -9.91 5.18 -6.23
C ILE A 176 -8.82 5.38 -7.28
N LYS A 177 -7.57 5.66 -6.89
CA LYS A 177 -6.44 5.76 -7.83
C LYS A 177 -6.27 4.47 -8.62
N GLN A 178 -6.29 3.32 -7.96
CA GLN A 178 -6.19 2.02 -8.65
C GLN A 178 -7.35 1.81 -9.63
N ILE A 179 -8.57 2.22 -9.25
CA ILE A 179 -9.72 2.20 -10.17
C ILE A 179 -9.47 3.12 -11.37
N LEU A 180 -8.98 4.34 -11.17
CA LEU A 180 -8.70 5.29 -12.27
C LEU A 180 -7.63 4.76 -13.21
N ILE A 181 -6.53 4.21 -12.68
CA ILE A 181 -5.47 3.55 -13.46
C ILE A 181 -6.08 2.41 -14.28
N SER A 182 -6.97 1.61 -13.68
CA SER A 182 -7.65 0.53 -14.39
C SER A 182 -8.56 1.03 -15.52
N GLN A 183 -9.28 2.14 -15.30
CA GLN A 183 -10.13 2.75 -16.32
C GLN A 183 -9.30 3.36 -17.44
N LEU A 184 -8.11 3.89 -17.15
CA LEU A 184 -7.17 4.38 -18.16
C LEU A 184 -6.68 3.24 -19.08
N GLU A 185 -6.26 2.12 -18.48
CA GLU A 185 -5.76 0.98 -19.26
C GLU A 185 -6.85 0.31 -20.07
N THR A 186 -7.98 0.02 -19.42
CA THR A 186 -9.13 -0.71 -19.97
C THR A 186 -10.44 -0.06 -19.48
N PRO A 187 -10.93 0.99 -20.16
CA PRO A 187 -12.17 1.65 -19.78
C PRO A 187 -13.33 0.65 -19.75
N THR A 188 -14.10 0.66 -18.67
CA THR A 188 -15.28 -0.21 -18.57
C THR A 188 -16.47 0.43 -19.30
N ASN A 189 -17.40 -0.38 -19.81
CA ASN A 189 -18.62 0.13 -20.47
C ASN A 189 -19.40 1.14 -19.62
N GLY A 190 -19.45 0.97 -18.29
CA GLY A 190 -20.12 1.93 -17.41
C GLY A 190 -19.41 3.28 -17.36
N PHE A 191 -18.08 3.27 -17.29
CA PHE A 191 -17.26 4.47 -17.33
C PHE A 191 -17.36 5.18 -18.68
N VAL A 192 -17.31 4.44 -19.79
CA VAL A 192 -17.51 4.97 -21.14
C VAL A 192 -18.92 5.55 -21.31
N ARG A 193 -19.94 4.84 -20.82
CA ARG A 193 -21.35 5.31 -20.83
C ARG A 193 -21.54 6.60 -20.06
N PHE A 194 -20.88 6.76 -18.91
CA PHE A 194 -20.95 8.01 -18.15
C PHE A 194 -20.59 9.21 -19.02
N PHE A 195 -19.43 9.19 -19.70
CA PHE A 195 -19.04 10.28 -20.59
C PHE A 195 -19.96 10.39 -21.80
N HIS A 196 -20.30 9.26 -22.42
CA HIS A 196 -21.16 9.18 -23.59
C HIS A 196 -22.50 9.89 -23.35
N ASP A 197 -23.13 9.60 -22.21
CA ASP A 197 -24.46 10.11 -21.85
C ASP A 197 -24.39 11.58 -21.41
N VAL A 198 -23.34 11.97 -20.67
CA VAL A 198 -23.12 13.36 -20.25
C VAL A 198 -22.90 14.29 -21.45
N ILE A 199 -22.09 13.88 -22.42
CA ILE A 199 -21.83 14.70 -23.62
C ILE A 199 -22.83 14.46 -24.75
N LYS A 200 -23.78 13.52 -24.56
CA LYS A 200 -24.81 13.12 -25.53
C LYS A 200 -24.22 12.74 -26.89
N SER A 201 -23.18 11.92 -26.88
CA SER A 201 -22.54 11.43 -28.11
C SER A 201 -23.50 10.61 -28.95
N GLN A 202 -23.37 10.70 -30.28
CA GLN A 202 -24.07 9.86 -31.25
C GLN A 202 -23.20 8.67 -31.71
N MET A 203 -21.97 8.55 -31.19
CA MET A 203 -21.06 7.47 -31.54
C MET A 203 -21.47 6.18 -30.86
N GLU A 204 -21.34 5.05 -31.57
CA GLU A 204 -21.48 3.74 -30.94
C GLU A 204 -20.49 3.59 -29.77
N ILE A 205 -20.93 2.96 -28.68
CA ILE A 205 -20.15 2.85 -27.43
C ILE A 205 -18.78 2.20 -27.67
N GLN A 206 -18.70 1.27 -28.61
CA GLN A 206 -17.46 0.58 -28.96
C GLN A 206 -16.41 1.55 -29.54
N ASP A 207 -16.82 2.45 -30.43
CA ASP A 207 -15.92 3.45 -31.02
C ASP A 207 -15.62 4.58 -30.03
N PHE A 208 -16.63 4.96 -29.25
CA PHE A 208 -16.50 5.97 -28.20
C PHE A 208 -15.51 5.56 -27.09
N THR A 209 -15.34 4.26 -26.85
CA THR A 209 -14.33 3.73 -25.91
C THR A 209 -12.92 4.20 -26.27
N ASN A 210 -12.57 4.22 -27.56
CA ASN A 210 -11.26 4.69 -28.02
C ASN A 210 -11.09 6.20 -27.83
N VAL A 211 -12.17 6.96 -27.97
CA VAL A 211 -12.18 8.42 -27.74
C VAL A 211 -11.93 8.71 -26.27
N VAL A 212 -12.64 8.04 -25.34
CA VAL A 212 -12.44 8.18 -23.90
C VAL A 212 -11.00 7.84 -23.52
N LYS A 213 -10.47 6.73 -24.04
CA LYS A 213 -9.09 6.31 -23.76
C LYS A 213 -8.06 7.35 -24.24
N ARG A 214 -8.20 7.86 -25.46
CA ARG A 214 -7.31 8.89 -26.00
C ARG A 214 -7.39 10.19 -25.19
N ALA A 215 -8.59 10.67 -24.89
CA ALA A 215 -8.79 11.89 -24.12
C ALA A 215 -8.16 11.79 -22.71
N PHE A 216 -8.26 10.63 -22.06
CA PHE A 216 -7.62 10.39 -20.77
C PHE A 216 -6.08 10.40 -20.85
N HIS A 217 -5.50 9.83 -21.91
CA HIS A 217 -4.06 9.89 -22.13
C HIS A 217 -3.58 11.32 -22.41
N GLU A 218 -4.30 12.05 -23.27
CA GLU A 218 -4.01 13.46 -23.57
C GLU A 218 -4.06 14.31 -22.29
N PHE A 219 -5.09 14.15 -21.45
CA PHE A 219 -5.20 14.83 -20.16
C PHE A 219 -4.00 14.55 -19.24
N LEU A 220 -3.59 13.29 -19.10
CA LEU A 220 -2.43 12.96 -18.25
C LEU A 220 -1.12 13.53 -18.80
N ASP A 221 -0.95 13.50 -20.12
CA ASP A 221 0.22 14.10 -20.78
C ASP A 221 0.25 15.62 -20.58
N GLU A 222 -0.91 16.30 -20.62
CA GLU A 222 -1.04 17.72 -20.34
C GLU A 222 -0.70 18.05 -18.88
N GLN A 223 -1.27 17.30 -17.92
CA GLN A 223 -0.95 17.47 -16.50
C GLN A 223 0.53 17.19 -16.19
N SER A 224 1.18 16.30 -16.95
CA SER A 224 2.62 16.06 -16.82
C SER A 224 3.50 17.20 -17.35
N LYS A 225 3.00 17.98 -18.33
CA LYS A 225 3.71 19.11 -18.97
C LYS A 225 3.46 20.44 -18.28
N GLU A 226 2.30 20.61 -17.66
CA GLU A 226 1.94 21.81 -16.89
C GLU A 226 2.72 21.95 -15.58
N VAL A 227 3.51 20.94 -15.18
CA VAL A 227 4.44 21.02 -14.06
C VAL A 227 5.78 21.60 -14.56
N PRO A 228 6.05 22.91 -14.43
CA PRO A 228 7.27 23.51 -14.93
C PRO A 228 8.35 23.39 -13.85
N LYS A 229 9.60 23.18 -14.27
CA LYS A 229 10.78 23.44 -13.44
C LYS A 229 10.89 24.96 -13.21
N GLY A 230 10.44 25.48 -12.08
CA GLY A 230 10.79 26.84 -11.63
C GLY A 230 9.91 27.47 -10.54
N GLY A 231 10.50 27.69 -9.36
CA GLY A 231 10.33 28.90 -8.51
C GLY A 231 9.01 29.13 -7.74
N ASN A 232 9.03 28.89 -6.43
CA ASN A 232 8.33 29.56 -5.32
C ASN A 232 7.04 30.38 -5.60
N GLU A 233 5.88 29.92 -5.11
CA GLU A 233 5.15 30.39 -3.91
C GLU A 233 3.68 29.91 -3.91
N GLN A 234 3.23 29.39 -2.76
CA GLN A 234 1.84 29.16 -2.30
C GLN A 234 0.81 28.62 -3.30
N GLY A 235 0.53 27.32 -3.21
CA GLY A 235 -0.62 26.67 -3.83
C GLY A 235 -0.46 25.15 -3.82
N GLU A 236 -1.53 24.43 -3.46
CA GLU A 236 -1.59 22.97 -3.35
C GLU A 236 -0.98 22.25 -4.57
N GLU A 237 0.16 21.56 -4.40
CA GLU A 237 0.70 20.63 -5.39
C GLU A 237 0.34 19.19 -5.02
N VAL A 238 -0.42 18.55 -5.92
CA VAL A 238 -0.63 17.10 -6.01
C VAL A 238 0.73 16.41 -6.22
N PRO A 239 0.96 15.18 -5.70
CA PRO A 239 2.30 14.57 -5.69
C PRO A 239 2.86 14.38 -7.10
N LYS A 240 4.03 14.96 -7.37
CA LYS A 240 4.89 14.57 -8.48
C LYS A 240 5.38 13.15 -8.21
N GLY A 241 4.76 12.18 -8.89
CA GLY A 241 5.34 10.86 -9.08
C GLY A 241 6.64 10.98 -9.86
N GLY A 242 7.59 10.09 -9.56
CA GLY A 242 8.90 10.02 -10.19
C GLY A 242 8.85 10.04 -11.72
N ASP A 243 9.93 10.54 -12.33
CA ASP A 243 10.17 10.68 -13.77
C ASP A 243 9.28 9.81 -14.67
N ALA A 244 8.24 10.43 -15.23
CA ALA A 244 7.34 9.84 -16.22
C ALA A 244 8.00 9.69 -17.62
N SER A 245 9.26 10.07 -17.80
CA SER A 245 9.93 9.99 -19.10
C SER A 245 10.41 8.58 -19.51
N THR A 246 10.07 7.53 -18.74
CA THR A 246 10.22 6.13 -19.19
C THR A 246 9.22 5.19 -18.54
N LEU A 247 7.92 5.47 -18.63
CA LEU A 247 6.91 4.42 -18.38
C LEU A 247 6.94 3.40 -19.53
N LYS A 248 7.91 2.49 -19.47
CA LYS A 248 7.91 1.29 -20.31
C LYS A 248 6.69 0.48 -19.92
N PHE A 249 5.67 0.45 -20.78
CA PHE A 249 4.49 -0.40 -20.55
C PHE A 249 4.93 -1.85 -20.44
N THR A 250 4.86 -2.42 -19.23
CA THR A 250 5.20 -3.81 -18.99
C THR A 250 3.98 -4.72 -19.18
N ASN A 251 4.26 -5.92 -19.62
CA ASN A 251 3.36 -7.03 -19.86
C ASN A 251 3.86 -8.26 -19.10
N LEU A 252 3.03 -9.27 -18.99
CA LEU A 252 3.33 -10.47 -18.23
C LEU A 252 3.65 -11.63 -19.17
N ARG A 253 4.83 -12.21 -19.02
CA ARG A 253 5.24 -13.47 -19.66
C ARG A 253 5.47 -14.51 -18.56
N VAL A 254 4.84 -15.67 -18.69
CA VAL A 254 4.93 -16.73 -17.68
C VAL A 254 5.40 -18.02 -18.33
N THR A 255 6.43 -18.65 -17.76
CA THR A 255 6.83 -20.01 -18.14
C THR A 255 6.33 -20.97 -17.07
N MET A 256 5.51 -21.93 -17.49
CA MET A 256 4.94 -22.99 -16.67
C MET A 256 5.98 -24.08 -16.35
N GLN A 257 5.69 -24.97 -15.40
CA GLN A 257 6.58 -26.08 -15.01
C GLN A 257 6.93 -27.04 -16.16
N ASP A 258 6.01 -27.22 -17.10
CA ASP A 258 6.16 -28.07 -18.28
C ASP A 258 6.96 -27.38 -19.40
N GLY A 259 7.46 -26.16 -19.16
CA GLY A 259 8.19 -25.34 -20.12
C GLY A 259 7.30 -24.53 -21.07
N ASN A 260 5.98 -24.64 -20.98
CA ASN A 260 5.07 -23.86 -21.83
C ASN A 260 5.10 -22.38 -21.44
N VAL A 261 5.29 -21.52 -22.44
CA VAL A 261 5.31 -20.07 -22.26
C VAL A 261 3.95 -19.49 -22.59
N ILE A 262 3.32 -18.84 -21.62
CA ILE A 262 2.07 -18.09 -21.76
C ILE A 262 2.42 -16.61 -21.85
N TYR A 263 2.10 -16.02 -23.00
CA TYR A 263 2.39 -14.61 -23.26
C TYR A 263 1.35 -14.03 -24.23
N HIS A 264 0.38 -13.30 -23.68
CA HIS A 264 -0.63 -12.58 -24.45
C HIS A 264 -0.26 -11.12 -24.64
N HIS A 265 -0.92 -10.44 -25.58
CA HIS A 265 -0.76 -8.99 -25.77
C HIS A 265 -1.20 -8.19 -24.52
N ASN A 266 -2.12 -8.73 -23.73
CA ASN A 266 -2.59 -8.15 -22.49
C ASN A 266 -2.21 -9.04 -21.30
N GLY A 267 -1.51 -8.47 -20.31
CA GLY A 267 -1.09 -9.20 -19.10
C GLY A 267 -2.25 -9.76 -18.28
N LYS A 268 -3.45 -9.19 -18.44
CA LYS A 268 -4.71 -9.75 -17.91
C LYS A 268 -5.02 -11.13 -18.50
N GLU A 269 -4.85 -11.31 -19.80
CA GLU A 269 -5.13 -12.58 -20.47
C GLU A 269 -4.09 -13.62 -20.09
N THR A 270 -2.81 -13.23 -20.03
CA THR A 270 -1.74 -14.09 -19.45
C THR A 270 -2.10 -14.53 -18.05
N TYR A 271 -2.50 -13.61 -17.18
CA TYR A 271 -2.87 -13.93 -15.80
C TYR A 271 -4.04 -14.91 -15.71
N ILE A 272 -5.11 -14.69 -16.48
CA ILE A 272 -6.28 -15.58 -16.49
C ILE A 272 -5.91 -16.97 -17.00
N GLU A 273 -5.20 -17.09 -18.12
CA GLU A 273 -4.83 -18.40 -18.65
C GLU A 273 -3.91 -19.15 -17.67
N VAL A 274 -2.96 -18.47 -17.03
CA VAL A 274 -2.09 -19.11 -16.02
C VAL A 274 -2.94 -19.69 -14.89
N LEU A 275 -3.90 -18.95 -14.35
CA LEU A 275 -4.79 -19.46 -13.29
C LEU A 275 -5.64 -20.64 -13.77
N GLU A 276 -6.11 -20.61 -15.02
CA GLU A 276 -6.85 -21.73 -15.62
C GLU A 276 -5.97 -22.98 -15.75
N ARG A 277 -4.70 -22.82 -16.13
CA ARG A 277 -3.71 -23.90 -16.27
C ARG A 277 -3.26 -24.49 -14.93
N LEU A 278 -3.17 -23.66 -13.89
CA LEU A 278 -2.91 -24.11 -12.52
C LEU A 278 -4.10 -24.86 -11.90
N GLY A 279 -5.29 -24.71 -12.49
CA GLY A 279 -6.53 -25.29 -12.00
C GLY A 279 -7.25 -24.38 -11.01
N LEU A 280 -8.36 -23.78 -11.46
CA LEU A 280 -9.12 -22.80 -10.67
C LEU A 280 -9.63 -23.32 -9.32
N GLU A 281 -9.92 -24.62 -9.20
CA GLU A 281 -10.34 -25.23 -7.93
C GLU A 281 -9.17 -25.27 -6.92
N GLU A 282 -7.95 -25.59 -7.37
CA GLU A 282 -6.75 -25.58 -6.54
C GLU A 282 -6.34 -24.15 -6.16
N VAL A 283 -6.40 -23.22 -7.12
CA VAL A 283 -6.15 -21.80 -6.84
C VAL A 283 -7.13 -21.26 -5.80
N MET A 284 -8.42 -21.57 -5.90
CA MET A 284 -9.42 -21.17 -4.91
C MET A 284 -9.11 -21.73 -3.52
N ARG A 285 -8.59 -22.96 -3.42
CA ARG A 285 -8.25 -23.59 -2.13
C ARG A 285 -7.16 -22.81 -1.39
N VAL A 286 -6.16 -22.31 -2.10
CA VAL A 286 -5.05 -21.55 -1.50
C VAL A 286 -5.27 -20.04 -1.47
N ARG A 287 -6.08 -19.49 -2.39
CA ARG A 287 -6.35 -18.06 -2.56
C ARG A 287 -7.83 -17.82 -2.89
N PRO A 288 -8.75 -18.02 -1.92
CA PRO A 288 -10.20 -17.83 -2.12
C PRO A 288 -10.58 -16.36 -2.40
N ASN A 289 -9.70 -15.42 -2.10
CA ASN A 289 -9.84 -14.00 -2.45
C ASN A 289 -9.50 -13.69 -3.92
N ILE A 290 -8.87 -14.62 -4.64
CA ILE A 290 -8.53 -14.49 -6.06
C ILE A 290 -9.48 -15.31 -6.93
N VAL A 291 -9.80 -16.54 -6.53
CA VAL A 291 -10.78 -17.38 -7.23
C VAL A 291 -11.87 -17.80 -6.24
N SER A 292 -13.14 -17.63 -6.62
CA SER A 292 -14.30 -17.99 -5.77
C SER A 292 -15.43 -18.62 -6.59
N LYS A 293 -16.30 -19.41 -5.95
CA LYS A 293 -17.57 -19.87 -6.55
C LYS A 293 -18.65 -18.79 -6.50
N GLU A 294 -18.50 -17.83 -5.60
CA GLU A 294 -19.38 -16.68 -5.45
C GLU A 294 -18.82 -15.47 -6.19
N GLN A 295 -19.72 -14.59 -6.65
CA GLN A 295 -19.30 -13.36 -7.29
C GLN A 295 -18.66 -12.44 -6.24
N PHE A 296 -17.49 -11.88 -6.56
CA PHE A 296 -16.90 -10.82 -5.75
C PHE A 296 -17.81 -9.57 -5.72
N SER A 297 -17.65 -8.70 -4.73
CA SER A 297 -18.52 -7.53 -4.55
C SER A 297 -18.67 -6.73 -5.86
N LEU A 298 -19.80 -6.04 -6.05
CA LEU A 298 -20.07 -5.22 -7.24
C LEU A 298 -18.94 -4.21 -7.56
N ALA A 299 -18.19 -3.78 -6.54
CA ALA A 299 -17.02 -2.91 -6.66
C ALA A 299 -15.77 -3.64 -7.23
N THR A 300 -15.58 -4.93 -6.93
CA THR A 300 -14.46 -5.75 -7.40
C THR A 300 -14.91 -6.67 -8.53
N LYS A 301 -15.12 -6.11 -9.73
CA LYS A 301 -15.57 -6.85 -10.93
C LYS A 301 -14.65 -8.02 -11.29
N GLY A 302 -14.96 -9.22 -10.81
CA GLY A 302 -14.34 -10.47 -11.25
C GLY A 302 -14.85 -10.92 -12.63
N ILE A 303 -14.07 -11.76 -13.32
CA ILE A 303 -14.52 -12.42 -14.56
C ILE A 303 -15.00 -13.82 -14.25
N LYS A 304 -16.16 -14.19 -14.78
CA LYS A 304 -16.71 -15.54 -14.66
C LYS A 304 -16.03 -16.49 -15.65
N ARG A 305 -15.57 -17.65 -15.15
CA ARG A 305 -15.01 -18.77 -15.90
C ARG A 305 -15.63 -20.07 -15.40
N GLY A 306 -16.58 -20.60 -16.18
CA GLY A 306 -17.39 -21.74 -15.76
C GLY A 306 -18.15 -21.46 -14.46
N LYS A 307 -17.91 -22.29 -13.43
CA LYS A 307 -18.51 -22.15 -12.09
C LYS A 307 -17.73 -21.20 -11.16
N PHE A 308 -16.62 -20.63 -11.62
CA PHE A 308 -15.74 -19.78 -10.81
C PHE A 308 -15.75 -18.32 -11.26
N TRP A 309 -15.40 -17.45 -10.34
CA TRP A 309 -15.12 -16.04 -10.53
C TRP A 309 -13.64 -15.80 -10.24
N ILE A 310 -12.98 -15.03 -11.10
CA ILE A 310 -11.56 -14.66 -10.98
C ILE A 310 -11.45 -13.15 -10.73
N ARG A 311 -10.94 -12.77 -9.56
CA ARG A 311 -10.59 -11.40 -9.16
C ARG A 311 -9.27 -10.98 -9.80
N GLY A 312 -8.95 -9.69 -9.77
CA GLY A 312 -7.68 -9.18 -10.30
C GLY A 312 -7.60 -9.09 -11.81
N THR A 313 -8.75 -9.22 -12.47
CA THR A 313 -8.85 -9.15 -13.93
C THR A 313 -8.95 -7.70 -14.42
N ASN A 314 -9.63 -6.83 -13.68
CA ASN A 314 -9.56 -5.38 -13.82
C ASN A 314 -9.04 -4.78 -12.49
N GLY A 315 -8.24 -3.72 -12.53
CA GLY A 315 -7.73 -3.07 -11.32
C GLY A 315 -6.35 -3.55 -10.84
N PHE A 316 -5.88 -4.72 -11.26
CA PHE A 316 -4.51 -5.15 -10.97
C PHE A 316 -3.57 -4.59 -12.04
N SER A 317 -2.42 -4.09 -11.63
CA SER A 317 -1.30 -3.78 -12.53
C SER A 317 -0.60 -5.06 -12.99
N THR A 318 0.32 -4.96 -13.96
CA THR A 318 1.19 -6.09 -14.34
C THR A 318 2.04 -6.56 -13.14
N ARG A 319 2.43 -5.64 -12.24
CA ARG A 319 3.15 -5.96 -11.01
C ARG A 319 2.29 -6.75 -10.03
N ASP A 320 1.04 -6.34 -9.83
CA ASP A 320 0.13 -7.05 -8.92
C ASP A 320 -0.16 -8.46 -9.42
N ARG A 321 -0.39 -8.61 -10.74
CA ARG A 321 -0.57 -9.93 -11.36
C ARG A 321 0.65 -10.82 -11.15
N LYS A 322 1.87 -10.28 -11.34
CA LYS A 322 3.10 -11.03 -11.05
C LYS A 322 3.15 -11.48 -9.59
N ALA A 323 3.03 -10.54 -8.66
CA ALA A 323 3.10 -10.83 -7.23
C ALA A 323 2.05 -11.87 -6.80
N GLU A 324 0.86 -11.83 -7.41
CA GLU A 324 -0.20 -12.80 -7.15
C GLU A 324 0.09 -14.19 -7.73
N LEU A 325 0.64 -14.27 -8.94
CA LEU A 325 1.08 -15.55 -9.49
C LEU A 325 2.24 -16.15 -8.71
N ASP A 326 3.22 -15.34 -8.27
CA ASP A 326 4.34 -15.81 -7.44
C ASP A 326 3.82 -16.42 -6.13
N LYS A 327 2.91 -15.72 -5.43
CA LYS A 327 2.29 -16.24 -4.19
C LYS A 327 1.48 -17.51 -4.42
N ILE A 328 0.72 -17.58 -5.52
CA ILE A 328 -0.07 -18.78 -5.86
C ILE A 328 0.85 -19.96 -6.17
N ALA A 329 1.94 -19.71 -6.91
CA ALA A 329 2.97 -20.70 -7.21
C ALA A 329 3.57 -21.28 -5.92
N ASP A 330 3.99 -20.42 -5.00
CA ASP A 330 4.57 -20.84 -3.72
C ASP A 330 3.59 -21.69 -2.89
N LEU A 331 2.33 -21.25 -2.79
CA LEU A 331 1.31 -21.95 -2.00
C LEU A 331 0.88 -23.30 -2.62
N LEU A 332 0.92 -23.42 -3.94
CA LEU A 332 0.64 -24.67 -4.64
C LEU A 332 1.88 -25.58 -4.73
N GLY A 333 3.06 -25.10 -4.33
CA GLY A 333 4.31 -25.83 -4.47
C GLY A 333 4.73 -26.00 -5.94
N VAL A 334 4.36 -25.04 -6.80
CA VAL A 334 4.65 -25.10 -8.24
C VAL A 334 5.63 -24.01 -8.69
N SER A 335 6.69 -24.40 -9.41
CA SER A 335 7.58 -23.45 -10.08
C SER A 335 6.91 -22.72 -11.26
N LEU A 336 6.85 -21.39 -11.20
CA LEU A 336 6.53 -20.52 -12.33
C LEU A 336 7.66 -19.51 -12.51
N LEU A 337 8.11 -19.29 -13.75
CA LEU A 337 8.96 -18.15 -14.07
C LEU A 337 8.09 -17.01 -14.58
N VAL A 338 7.82 -16.03 -13.72
CA VAL A 338 6.96 -14.88 -14.04
C VAL A 338 7.84 -13.67 -14.34
N GLU A 339 7.83 -13.22 -15.59
CA GLU A 339 8.64 -12.10 -16.08
C GLU A 339 7.76 -10.89 -16.40
N GLN A 340 8.21 -9.70 -16.00
CA GLN A 340 7.70 -8.45 -16.57
C GLN A 340 8.51 -8.11 -17.81
N VAL A 341 7.85 -8.09 -18.96
CA VAL A 341 8.47 -7.82 -20.26
C VAL A 341 7.88 -6.56 -20.86
N GLU A 342 8.58 -5.86 -21.73
CA GLU A 342 7.98 -4.74 -22.46
C GLU A 342 6.83 -5.23 -23.37
N LYS A 343 5.73 -4.46 -23.45
CA LYS A 343 4.63 -4.77 -24.37
C LYS A 343 5.17 -4.83 -25.80
N LYS A 344 4.96 -5.96 -26.49
CA LYS A 344 5.18 -6.01 -27.94
C LYS A 344 4.26 -4.99 -28.63
N PRO A 345 4.75 -4.23 -29.62
CA PRO A 345 3.86 -3.45 -30.49
C PRO A 345 2.85 -4.40 -31.13
N LYS A 346 1.59 -3.97 -31.27
CA LYS A 346 0.57 -4.77 -31.97
C LYS A 346 1.10 -5.05 -33.38
N SER A 347 1.29 -6.32 -33.73
CA SER A 347 1.42 -6.71 -35.13
C SER A 347 0.12 -6.32 -35.81
N SER A 348 0.22 -5.40 -36.76
CA SER A 348 -0.85 -4.90 -37.63
C SER A 348 -1.60 -6.00 -38.36
#